data_AF-A0A1V1P7Q1-F1
#
_entry.id   AF-A0A1V1P7Q1-F1
#
_cell.length_a   1.000
_cell.length_b   1.000
_cell.length_c   1.000
_cell.angle_alpha   90.00
_cell.angle_beta   90.00
_cell.angle_gamma   90.00
#
_symmetry.space_group_name_H-M   'P 1'
#
loop_
_entity.id
_entity.type
_entity.pdbx_description
1 polymer ?
#
loop_
_entity_poly.entity_id
_entity_poly.type
_entity_poly.pdbx_seq_one_letter_code
_entity_poly.pdbx_strand_id
1 'polypeptide(L)'
;LAHEIHASEIDESARIIATEAIHALSSIAGIEGNFTLNSGVQDRPISELGFKRRTCNILLKAGIISFSMLWFRITQGTLLDIDRFGNKSYNDVVKGLVESGYILEKKI
;
A
#
# COMPACT_ATOMS: atom_id res chain seq x y z
N LEU A 1 24.34 -4.66 -34.81
CA LEU A 1 23.78 -3.56 -34.02
C LEU A 1 22.89 -4.17 -32.94
N ALA A 2 23.41 -4.31 -31.72
CA ALA A 2 22.57 -4.66 -30.59
C ALA A 2 21.71 -3.43 -30.27
N HIS A 3 20.38 -3.57 -30.31
CA HIS A 3 19.49 -2.57 -29.74
C HIS A 3 19.72 -2.57 -28.23
N GLU A 4 20.44 -1.57 -27.75
CA GLU A 4 20.42 -1.21 -26.33
C GLU A 4 18.98 -0.83 -26.00
N ILE A 5 18.29 -1.74 -25.30
CA ILE A 5 17.00 -1.42 -24.70
C ILE A 5 17.33 -0.40 -23.60
N HIS A 6 17.14 0.88 -23.90
CA HIS A 6 17.20 1.93 -22.90
C HIS A 6 16.14 1.62 -21.84
N ALA A 7 16.62 1.24 -20.65
CA ALA A 7 15.82 1.03 -19.44
C ALA A 7 15.06 2.30 -18.96
N SER A 8 15.11 3.40 -19.72
CA SER A 8 14.43 4.66 -19.41
C SER A 8 13.02 4.77 -19.96
N GLU A 9 12.57 3.83 -20.81
CA GLU A 9 11.22 3.87 -21.42
C GLU A 9 10.29 2.74 -20.97
N ILE A 10 10.82 1.71 -20.30
CA ILE A 10 9.98 0.88 -19.45
C ILE A 10 9.77 1.69 -18.16
N ASP A 11 8.50 1.90 -17.80
CA ASP A 11 8.00 1.80 -16.42
C ASP A 11 7.31 3.02 -15.79
N GLU A 12 6.93 4.08 -16.52
CA GLU A 12 5.97 5.05 -15.95
C GLU A 12 4.53 4.64 -16.27
N SER A 13 4.22 4.40 -17.54
CA SER A 13 2.88 3.96 -17.95
C SER A 13 2.54 2.58 -17.39
N ALA A 14 3.51 1.66 -17.32
CA ALA A 14 3.30 0.34 -16.70
C ALA A 14 3.07 0.45 -15.19
N ARG A 15 3.79 1.35 -14.50
CA ARG A 15 3.57 1.66 -13.08
C ARG A 15 2.20 2.27 -12.84
N ILE A 16 1.76 3.20 -13.69
CA ILE A 16 0.42 3.82 -13.62
C ILE A 16 -0.64 2.73 -13.80
N ILE A 17 -0.55 1.92 -14.85
CA ILE A 17 -1.50 0.81 -15.11
C ILE A 17 -1.51 -0.19 -13.94
N ALA A 18 -0.35 -0.55 -13.40
CA ALA A 18 -0.26 -1.44 -12.25
C ALA A 18 -0.89 -0.82 -11.00
N THR A 19 -0.67 0.47 -10.75
CA THR A 19 -1.25 1.19 -9.61
C THR A 19 -2.76 1.27 -9.72
N GLU A 20 -3.29 1.57 -10.91
CA GLU A 20 -4.73 1.60 -11.18
C GLU A 20 -5.37 0.22 -11.04
N ALA A 21 -4.73 -0.83 -11.56
CA ALA A 21 -5.20 -2.20 -11.42
C ALA A 21 -5.18 -2.67 -9.95
N ILE A 22 -4.12 -2.35 -9.21
CA ILE A 22 -4.02 -2.63 -7.78
C ILE A 22 -5.09 -1.86 -7.02
N HIS A 23 -5.33 -0.59 -7.32
CA HIS A 23 -6.37 0.21 -6.71
C HIS A 23 -7.76 -0.40 -6.96
N ALA A 24 -8.05 -0.82 -8.19
CA ALA A 24 -9.30 -1.49 -8.54
C ALA A 24 -9.47 -2.82 -7.78
N LEU A 25 -8.42 -3.65 -7.74
CA LEU A 25 -8.42 -4.92 -7.01
C LEU A 25 -8.56 -4.72 -5.50
N SER A 26 -7.88 -3.73 -4.94
CA SER A 26 -7.97 -3.29 -3.55
C SER A 26 -9.36 -2.79 -3.18
N SER A 27 -10.02 -2.06 -4.09
CA SER A 27 -11.40 -1.61 -3.95
C SER A 27 -12.39 -2.77 -3.96
N ILE A 28 -12.14 -3.79 -4.78
CA ILE A 28 -12.95 -5.03 -4.84
C ILE A 28 -12.67 -5.91 -3.61
N ALA A 29 -11.42 -6.00 -3.17
CA ALA A 29 -10.97 -6.69 -1.96
C ALA A 29 -11.23 -5.81 -0.72
N GLY A 30 -12.49 -5.43 -0.52
CA GLY A 30 -12.89 -4.50 0.53
C GLY A 30 -12.86 -5.06 1.96
N ILE A 31 -12.31 -6.27 2.19
CA ILE A 31 -12.33 -6.95 3.49
C ILE A 31 -11.02 -7.71 3.73
N GLU A 32 -10.31 -7.35 4.81
CA GLU A 32 -9.24 -8.14 5.42
C GLU A 32 -9.54 -8.28 6.91
N GLY A 33 -9.75 -9.52 7.38
CA GLY A 33 -10.15 -9.80 8.75
C GLY A 33 -11.32 -8.94 9.24
N ASN A 34 -11.03 -8.09 10.24
CA ASN A 34 -11.97 -7.16 10.88
C ASN A 34 -11.99 -5.76 10.27
N PHE A 35 -11.27 -5.52 9.16
CA PHE A 35 -11.17 -4.20 8.54
C PHE A 35 -11.88 -4.15 7.19
N THR A 36 -12.38 -2.98 6.85
CA THR A 36 -13.01 -2.67 5.56
C THR A 36 -12.43 -1.41 4.96
N LEU A 37 -12.31 -1.36 3.64
CA LEU A 37 -11.87 -0.16 2.94
C LEU A 37 -12.93 0.95 3.07
N ASN A 38 -12.53 2.18 3.38
CA ASN A 38 -13.43 3.32 3.29
C ASN A 38 -13.57 3.77 1.82
N SER A 39 -14.74 3.56 1.21
CA SER A 39 -14.99 3.89 -0.20
C SER A 39 -14.87 5.37 -0.55
N GLY A 40 -14.82 6.27 0.44
CA GLY A 40 -14.67 7.71 0.26
C GLY A 40 -13.21 8.19 0.19
N VAL A 41 -12.22 7.31 0.38
CA VAL A 41 -10.81 7.71 0.39
C VAL A 41 -10.16 7.62 -0.98
N GLN A 42 -9.34 8.61 -1.29
CA GLN A 42 -8.53 8.64 -2.51
C GLN A 42 -7.17 7.99 -2.24
N ASP A 43 -6.60 7.37 -3.26
CA ASP A 43 -5.23 6.89 -3.19
C ASP A 43 -4.27 8.06 -2.98
N ARG A 44 -3.31 7.88 -2.07
CA ARG A 44 -2.31 8.90 -1.72
C ARG A 44 -0.94 8.27 -1.49
N PRO A 45 0.15 9.04 -1.68
CA PRO A 45 1.49 8.59 -1.34
C PRO A 45 1.62 8.20 0.13
N ILE A 46 2.42 7.18 0.45
CA ILE A 46 2.68 6.74 1.83
C ILE A 46 3.18 7.88 2.73
N SER A 47 3.93 8.82 2.15
CA SER A 47 4.42 10.01 2.87
C SER A 47 3.32 10.93 3.40
N GLU A 48 2.10 10.85 2.84
CA GLU A 48 0.96 11.68 3.21
C GLU A 48 0.01 10.98 4.19
N LEU A 49 0.24 9.71 4.51
CA LEU A 49 -0.63 8.91 5.38
C LEU A 49 -0.34 9.11 6.89
N GLY A 50 0.53 10.06 7.24
CA GLY A 50 0.79 10.42 8.64
C GLY A 50 1.59 9.39 9.44
N PHE A 51 2.21 8.39 8.82
CA PHE A 51 3.01 7.41 9.55
C PHE A 51 4.32 8.00 10.09
N LYS A 52 4.87 7.35 11.12
CA LYS A 52 6.21 7.65 11.62
C LYS A 52 7.24 7.50 10.50
N ARG A 53 8.23 8.40 10.47
CA ARG A 53 9.31 8.42 9.46
C ARG A 53 9.96 7.06 9.21
N ARG A 54 10.19 6.28 10.27
CA ARG A 54 10.74 4.91 10.17
C ARG A 54 9.83 3.99 9.36
N THR A 55 8.53 4.01 9.63
CA THR A 55 7.54 3.18 8.92
C THR A 55 7.47 3.58 7.45
N CYS A 56 7.37 4.88 7.15
CA CYS A 56 7.42 5.37 5.76
C CYS A 56 8.68 4.88 5.05
N ASN A 57 9.85 4.99 5.69
CA ASN A 57 11.10 4.58 5.07
C ASN A 57 11.16 3.08 4.78
N ILE A 58 10.60 2.23 5.64
CA ILE A 58 10.57 0.78 5.41
C ILE A 58 9.62 0.46 4.24
N LEU A 59 8.42 1.05 4.24
CA LEU A 59 7.42 0.86 3.18
C LEU A 59 7.96 1.32 1.81
N LEU A 60 8.54 2.52 1.75
CA LEU A 60 9.13 3.05 0.52
C LEU A 60 10.30 2.20 0.01
N LYS A 61 11.17 1.70 0.91
CA LYS A 61 12.24 0.77 0.54
C LYS A 61 11.72 -0.57 0.01
N ALA A 62 10.53 -0.98 0.45
CA ALA A 62 9.85 -2.17 -0.04
C ALA A 62 9.06 -1.93 -1.35
N GLY A 63 9.18 -0.74 -1.96
CA GLY A 63 8.46 -0.36 -3.17
C GLY A 63 6.99 0.00 -2.95
N ILE A 64 6.54 0.12 -1.70
CA ILE A 64 5.17 0.50 -1.36
C ILE A 64 5.13 2.03 -1.33
N ILE A 65 4.66 2.63 -2.42
CA ILE A 65 4.68 4.07 -2.62
C ILE A 65 3.32 4.74 -2.39
N SER A 66 2.22 4.00 -2.46
CA SER A 66 0.85 4.51 -2.29
C SER A 66 0.02 3.69 -1.29
N PHE A 67 -1.10 4.25 -0.85
CA PHE A 67 -2.07 3.59 0.00
C PHE A 67 -2.64 2.32 -0.67
N SER A 68 -3.00 2.38 -1.95
CA SER A 68 -3.54 1.23 -2.69
C SER A 68 -2.60 0.03 -2.67
N MET A 69 -1.29 0.25 -2.85
CA MET A 69 -0.27 -0.78 -2.75
C MET A 69 -0.14 -1.34 -1.32
N LEU A 70 -0.22 -0.46 -0.32
CA LEU A 70 -0.17 -0.88 1.08
C LEU A 70 -1.37 -1.75 1.45
N TRP A 71 -2.58 -1.32 1.09
CA TRP A 71 -3.80 -2.08 1.33
C TRP A 71 -3.77 -3.43 0.61
N PHE A 72 -3.25 -3.45 -0.62
CA PHE A 72 -3.04 -4.71 -1.35
C PHE A 72 -2.10 -5.65 -0.59
N ARG A 73 -0.98 -5.16 -0.06
CA ARG A 73 -0.06 -5.97 0.76
C ARG A 73 -0.72 -6.50 2.05
N ILE A 74 -1.57 -5.70 2.68
CA ILE A 74 -2.35 -6.08 3.88
C ILE A 74 -3.34 -7.20 3.52
N THR A 75 -4.18 -7.01 2.49
CA THR A 75 -5.17 -8.01 2.05
C THR A 75 -4.54 -9.33 1.60
N GLN A 76 -3.33 -9.29 1.03
CA GLN A 76 -2.56 -10.48 0.67
C GLN A 76 -1.82 -11.12 1.87
N GLY A 77 -1.79 -10.47 3.03
CA GLY A 77 -1.05 -10.95 4.21
C GLY A 77 0.49 -10.89 4.06
N THR A 78 1.01 -10.18 3.05
CA THR A 78 2.46 -10.17 2.71
C THR A 78 3.22 -8.99 3.30
N LEU A 79 2.55 -8.12 4.07
CA LEU A 79 3.20 -6.97 4.69
C LEU A 79 4.27 -7.38 5.72
N LEU A 80 4.09 -8.53 6.38
CA LEU A 80 5.04 -9.10 7.33
C LEU A 80 6.28 -9.71 6.67
N ASP A 81 6.26 -9.94 5.36
CA ASP A 81 7.40 -10.48 4.60
C ASP A 81 8.45 -9.40 4.29
N ILE A 82 8.15 -8.14 4.58
CA ILE A 82 9.06 -7.01 4.33
C ILE A 82 10.21 -7.05 5.34
N ASP A 83 11.44 -6.91 4.84
CA ASP A 83 12.63 -6.84 5.70
C ASP A 83 12.47 -5.77 6.79
N ARG A 84 12.72 -6.16 8.04
CA ARG A 84 12.59 -5.34 9.25
C ARG A 84 11.17 -4.85 9.55
N PHE A 85 10.14 -5.50 9.00
CA PHE A 85 8.73 -5.21 9.28
C PHE A 85 8.14 -6.27 10.23
N GLY A 86 8.04 -5.92 11.52
CA GLY A 86 7.50 -6.84 12.54
C GLY A 86 6.04 -6.53 12.92
N ASN A 87 5.44 -7.41 13.73
CA ASN A 87 4.05 -7.27 14.23
C ASN A 87 3.75 -5.90 14.84
N LYS A 88 4.71 -5.29 15.55
CA LYS A 88 4.55 -3.93 16.08
C LYS A 88 4.40 -2.88 14.97
N SER A 89 5.20 -2.98 13.91
CA SER A 89 5.11 -2.08 12.76
C SER A 89 3.82 -2.29 11.97
N TYR A 90 3.37 -3.55 11.87
CA TYR A 90 2.07 -3.90 11.30
C TYR A 90 0.93 -3.21 12.06
N ASN A 91 0.88 -3.39 13.38
CA ASN A 91 -0.15 -2.79 14.23
C ASN A 91 -0.11 -1.25 14.17
N ASP A 92 1.08 -0.64 14.17
CA ASP A 92 1.25 0.82 14.02
C ASP A 92 0.68 1.31 12.68
N VAL A 93 0.85 0.55 11.58
CA VAL A 93 0.30 0.89 10.26
C VAL A 93 -1.21 0.77 10.25
N VAL A 94 -1.75 -0.37 10.68
CA VAL A 94 -3.20 -0.62 10.69
C VAL A 94 -3.89 0.43 11.55
N LYS A 95 -3.35 0.71 12.74
CA LYS A 95 -3.86 1.77 13.62
C LYS A 95 -3.82 3.14 12.93
N GLY A 96 -2.71 3.49 12.27
CA GLY A 96 -2.61 4.76 11.54
C GLY A 96 -3.64 4.88 10.40
N LEU A 97 -3.93 3.79 9.70
CA LEU A 97 -4.96 3.75 8.65
C LEU A 97 -6.38 3.90 9.21
N VAL A 98 -6.67 3.31 10.37
CA VAL A 98 -7.95 3.48 11.09
C VAL A 98 -8.11 4.91 11.57
N GLU A 99 -7.11 5.46 12.26
CA GLU A 99 -7.14 6.83 12.80
C GLU A 99 -7.26 7.89 11.69
N SER A 100 -6.67 7.61 10.52
CA SER A 100 -6.75 8.49 9.34
C SER A 100 -8.00 8.26 8.50
N GLY A 101 -8.86 7.30 8.88
CA GLY A 101 -10.13 7.02 8.20
C GLY A 101 -10.00 6.32 6.84
N TYR A 102 -8.83 5.77 6.51
CA TYR A 102 -8.61 5.01 5.26
C TYR A 102 -9.26 3.63 5.30
N ILE A 103 -9.28 3.02 6.48
CA ILE A 103 -9.95 1.73 6.73
C ILE A 103 -10.84 1.85 7.97
N LEU A 104 -11.89 1.05 8.01
CA LEU A 104 -12.88 1.03 9.08
C LEU A 104 -12.84 -0.33 9.79
N GLU A 105 -12.79 -0.32 11.12
CA GLU A 105 -13.03 -1.52 11.92
C GLU A 105 -14.49 -1.95 11.83
N LYS A 106 -14.74 -3.23 11.54
CA LYS A 106 -16.05 -3.85 11.68
C LYS A 106 -16.44 -3.79 13.15
N LYS A 107 -17.53 -3.08 13.44
CA LYS A 107 -18.21 -3.23 14.73
C LYS A 107 -18.83 -4.63 14.75
N ILE A 108 -18.35 -5.47 15.68
CA ILE A 108 -18.95 -6.76 16.03
C ILE A 108 -20.24 -6.50 16.80
#